data_AF-A0A9P5LCA6-F1
#
_entry.id   AF-A0A9P5LCA6-F1
#
_cell.length_a   1.000
_cell.length_b   1.000
_cell.length_c   1.000
_cell.angle_alpha   90.00
_cell.angle_beta   90.00
_cell.angle_gamma   90.00
#
_symmetry.space_group_name_H-M   'P 1'
#
loop_
_entity.id
_entity.type
_entity.pdbx_description
1 polymer ?
#
loop_
_entity_poly.entity_id
_entity_poly.type
_entity_poly.pdbx_seq_one_letter_code
_entity_poly.pdbx_strand_id
1 'polypeptide(L)'
;MTATWASSAYSAGTTQIAEQYHVSTQVATLGTALFLFGFGIGPLLWAPLSEVYGRRFAVFVPMSIAICFSFGTATAKDFQTIMITRFFGAFFASAPVTNTGGVLGDLFSPAERGIAMAGYAMAVVSGPVIGPILGAIPIIFGEIRGWNAFVSTLPFLCILVGAILGAGANVYNQMLYNKAYHAAGDRAVPEKRLPPMMVGSVLFSGGQFLIGWTAQPEIHWIVPCIGLLLLGTGFFTIFQAALNYLLQITGFTNSLDGRAA
;
A
#
# COMPACT_ATOMS: atom_id res chain seq x y z
N MET A 1 -4.76 3.29 3.23
CA MET A 1 -4.13 2.00 2.87
C MET A 1 -5.06 0.80 3.04
N THR A 2 -5.80 0.67 4.15
CA THR A 2 -6.64 -0.52 4.43
C THR A 2 -7.69 -0.83 3.35
N ALA A 3 -8.47 0.17 2.90
CA ALA A 3 -9.50 -0.03 1.88
C ALA A 3 -8.89 -0.39 0.50
N THR A 4 -7.81 0.29 0.12
CA THR A 4 -7.13 0.10 -1.17
C THR A 4 -6.35 -1.21 -1.23
N TRP A 5 -5.91 -1.70 -0.08
CA TRP A 5 -5.43 -3.06 0.10
C TRP A 5 -6.55 -4.09 -0.08
N ALA A 6 -7.64 -3.93 0.66
CA ALA A 6 -8.72 -4.91 0.72
C ALA A 6 -9.38 -5.15 -0.65
N SER A 7 -9.45 -4.12 -1.51
CA SER A 7 -9.92 -4.27 -2.89
C SER A 7 -8.96 -5.06 -3.77
N SER A 8 -7.67 -4.75 -3.71
CA SER A 8 -6.65 -5.28 -4.62
C SER A 8 -6.19 -6.70 -4.24
N ALA A 9 -6.03 -7.00 -2.95
CA ALA A 9 -5.64 -8.34 -2.50
C ALA A 9 -6.69 -9.40 -2.85
N TYR A 10 -7.98 -9.04 -2.86
CA TYR A 10 -9.06 -9.93 -3.26
C TYR A 10 -8.93 -10.38 -4.73
N SER A 11 -8.50 -9.47 -5.62
CA SER A 11 -8.40 -9.77 -7.05
C SER A 11 -7.45 -10.92 -7.37
N ALA A 12 -6.41 -11.11 -6.57
CA ALA A 12 -5.43 -12.20 -6.72
C ALA A 12 -6.06 -13.58 -6.50
N GLY A 13 -7.09 -13.68 -5.67
CA GLY A 13 -7.78 -14.93 -5.32
C GLY A 13 -9.10 -15.15 -6.06
N THR A 14 -9.38 -14.40 -7.12
CA THR A 14 -10.70 -14.45 -7.80
C THR A 14 -11.03 -15.84 -8.33
N THR A 15 -10.05 -16.56 -8.87
CA THR A 15 -10.23 -17.91 -9.41
C THR A 15 -10.54 -18.91 -8.29
N GLN A 16 -9.83 -18.81 -7.18
CA GLN A 16 -10.00 -19.64 -5.99
C GLN A 16 -11.38 -19.47 -5.38
N ILE A 17 -11.85 -18.23 -5.29
CA ILE A 17 -13.18 -17.92 -4.77
C ILE A 17 -14.25 -18.46 -5.71
N ALA A 18 -14.04 -18.38 -7.03
CA ALA A 18 -14.96 -18.94 -8.01
C ALA A 18 -15.09 -20.47 -7.83
N GLU A 19 -13.98 -21.17 -7.63
CA GLU A 19 -13.96 -22.62 -7.39
C GLU A 19 -14.60 -22.99 -6.04
N GLN A 20 -14.24 -22.30 -4.96
CA GLN A 20 -14.72 -22.58 -3.60
C GLN A 20 -16.24 -22.42 -3.46
N TYR A 21 -16.81 -21.40 -4.10
CA TYR A 21 -18.25 -21.11 -4.02
C TYR A 21 -19.03 -21.64 -5.23
N HIS A 22 -18.38 -22.39 -6.13
CA HIS A 22 -18.97 -22.95 -7.34
C HIS A 22 -19.71 -21.90 -8.21
N VAL A 23 -19.09 -20.72 -8.36
CA VAL A 23 -19.61 -19.63 -9.19
C VAL A 23 -18.68 -19.35 -10.37
N SER A 24 -19.19 -18.69 -11.41
CA SER A 24 -18.35 -18.30 -12.55
C SER A 24 -17.32 -17.24 -12.14
N THR A 25 -16.16 -17.21 -12.78
CA THR A 25 -15.11 -16.20 -12.52
C THR A 25 -15.64 -14.78 -12.67
N GLN A 26 -16.56 -14.54 -13.61
CA GLN A 26 -17.24 -13.24 -13.78
C GLN A 26 -18.05 -12.88 -12.53
N VAL A 27 -18.73 -13.84 -11.92
CA VAL A 27 -19.48 -13.62 -10.68
C VAL A 27 -18.52 -13.36 -9.53
N ALA A 28 -17.40 -14.07 -9.43
CA ALA A 28 -16.37 -13.79 -8.43
C ALA A 28 -15.75 -12.38 -8.57
N THR A 29 -15.53 -11.88 -9.79
CA THR A 29 -15.05 -10.49 -10.01
C THR A 29 -16.02 -9.43 -9.49
N LEU A 30 -17.31 -9.76 -9.38
CA LEU A 30 -18.33 -8.88 -8.81
C LEU A 30 -18.02 -8.49 -7.36
N GLY A 31 -17.32 -9.34 -6.60
CA GLY A 31 -16.86 -9.01 -5.24
C GLY A 31 -15.86 -7.84 -5.19
N THR A 32 -15.04 -7.67 -6.23
CA THR A 32 -14.17 -6.49 -6.38
C THR A 32 -14.96 -5.30 -6.89
N ALA A 33 -15.85 -5.50 -7.87
CA ALA A 33 -16.65 -4.42 -8.44
C ALA A 33 -17.59 -3.78 -7.40
N LEU A 34 -18.29 -4.58 -6.59
CA LEU A 34 -19.16 -4.10 -5.51
C LEU A 34 -18.37 -3.38 -4.41
N PHE A 35 -17.15 -3.83 -4.12
CA PHE A 35 -16.26 -3.12 -3.21
C PHE A 35 -15.93 -1.72 -3.77
N LEU A 36 -15.52 -1.62 -5.04
CA LEU A 36 -15.24 -0.32 -5.67
C LEU A 36 -16.49 0.56 -5.77
N PHE A 37 -17.65 -0.04 -6.02
CA PHE A 37 -18.93 0.68 -6.07
C PHE A 37 -19.30 1.26 -4.70
N GLY A 38 -19.23 0.46 -3.63
CA GLY A 38 -19.44 0.95 -2.26
C GLY A 38 -18.43 2.03 -1.89
N PHE A 39 -17.16 1.85 -2.26
CA PHE A 39 -16.09 2.83 -2.06
C PHE A 39 -16.32 4.13 -2.84
N GLY A 40 -16.98 4.09 -4.01
CA GLY A 40 -17.33 5.27 -4.81
C GLY A 40 -18.53 6.04 -4.27
N ILE A 41 -19.52 5.35 -3.69
CA ILE A 41 -20.71 5.99 -3.10
C ILE A 41 -20.40 6.58 -1.72
N GLY A 42 -19.62 5.87 -0.90
CA GLY A 42 -19.34 6.28 0.47
C GLY A 42 -18.86 7.74 0.64
N PRO A 43 -17.91 8.25 -0.16
CA PRO A 43 -17.45 9.63 -0.09
C PRO A 43 -18.58 10.67 -0.20
N LEU A 44 -19.65 10.38 -0.97
CA LEU A 44 -20.81 11.27 -1.13
C LEU A 44 -21.57 11.47 0.18
N LEU A 45 -21.56 10.47 1.07
CA LEU A 45 -22.17 10.57 2.39
C LEU A 45 -21.16 11.09 3.43
N TRP A 46 -19.96 10.52 3.45
CA TRP A 46 -19.00 10.75 4.54
C TRP A 46 -18.33 12.12 4.48
N ALA A 47 -18.13 12.69 3.29
CA ALA A 47 -17.57 14.04 3.14
C ALA A 47 -18.45 15.10 3.83
N PRO A 48 -19.75 15.30 3.45
CA PRO A 48 -20.59 16.31 4.09
C PRO A 48 -20.87 16.00 5.56
N LEU A 49 -21.02 14.71 5.92
CA LEU A 49 -21.23 14.31 7.30
C LEU A 49 -20.04 14.71 8.20
N SER A 50 -18.81 14.67 7.66
CA SER A 50 -17.61 15.08 8.39
C SER A 50 -17.54 16.59 8.68
N GLU A 51 -18.20 17.42 7.86
CA GLU A 51 -18.24 18.87 8.01
C GLU A 51 -19.29 19.30 9.03
N VAL A 52 -20.44 18.61 9.09
CA VAL A 52 -21.54 18.96 10.01
C VAL A 52 -21.35 18.37 11.40
N TYR A 53 -20.96 17.10 11.50
CA TYR A 53 -20.88 16.37 12.78
C TYR A 53 -19.45 16.23 13.32
N GLY A 54 -18.48 16.79 12.61
CA GLY A 54 -17.07 16.78 12.97
C GLY A 54 -16.30 15.57 12.43
N ARG A 55 -15.03 15.81 12.09
CA ARG A 55 -14.19 14.85 11.36
C ARG A 55 -13.83 13.60 12.17
N ARG A 56 -13.72 13.69 13.51
CA ARG A 56 -13.35 12.56 14.37
C ARG A 56 -14.38 11.44 14.29
N PHE A 57 -15.65 11.76 14.51
CA PHE A 57 -16.72 10.75 14.50
C PHE A 57 -16.95 10.18 13.10
N ALA A 58 -16.87 11.03 12.07
CA ALA A 58 -17.00 10.63 10.67
C ALA A 58 -15.86 9.72 10.17
N VAL A 59 -14.76 9.57 10.92
CA VAL A 59 -13.66 8.65 10.59
C VAL A 59 -13.69 7.39 11.46
N PHE A 60 -13.74 7.54 12.79
CA PHE A 60 -13.58 6.41 13.69
C PHE A 60 -14.79 5.46 13.70
N VAL A 61 -16.02 5.98 13.61
CA VAL A 61 -17.23 5.13 13.65
C VAL A 61 -17.34 4.26 12.39
N PRO A 62 -17.26 4.82 11.15
CA PRO A 62 -17.26 4.00 9.95
C PRO A 62 -16.09 3.02 9.90
N MET A 63 -14.90 3.42 10.38
CA MET A 63 -13.75 2.53 10.41
C MET A 63 -13.99 1.28 11.26
N SER A 64 -14.58 1.42 12.45
CA SER A 64 -14.94 0.28 13.30
C SER A 64 -15.97 -0.64 12.63
N ILE A 65 -16.97 -0.07 11.97
CA ILE A 65 -17.97 -0.84 11.23
C ILE A 65 -17.34 -1.60 10.05
N ALA A 66 -16.42 -0.96 9.32
CA ALA A 66 -15.69 -1.59 8.23
C ALA A 66 -14.84 -2.78 8.69
N ILE A 67 -14.28 -2.72 9.90
CA ILE A 67 -13.57 -3.84 10.52
C ILE A 67 -14.53 -5.01 10.74
N CYS A 68 -15.71 -4.77 11.32
CA CYS A 68 -16.73 -5.81 11.51
C CYS A 68 -17.14 -6.48 10.18
N PHE A 69 -17.35 -5.69 9.13
CA PHE A 69 -17.65 -6.24 7.80
C PHE A 69 -16.48 -7.03 7.20
N SER A 70 -15.24 -6.63 7.48
CA SER A 70 -14.05 -7.39 7.05
C SER A 70 -14.00 -8.78 7.69
N PHE A 71 -14.35 -8.89 8.99
CA PHE A 71 -14.54 -10.18 9.65
C PHE A 71 -15.71 -10.97 9.02
N GLY A 72 -16.80 -10.29 8.68
CA GLY A 72 -17.94 -10.90 7.99
C GLY A 72 -17.55 -11.52 6.64
N THR A 73 -16.67 -10.88 5.87
CA THR A 73 -16.13 -11.46 4.62
C THR A 73 -15.26 -12.69 4.92
N ALA A 74 -14.47 -12.69 5.99
CA ALA A 74 -13.61 -13.82 6.35
C ALA A 74 -14.38 -15.06 6.83
N THR A 75 -15.55 -14.87 7.45
CA THR A 75 -16.40 -15.97 7.96
C THR A 75 -17.56 -16.34 7.03
N ALA A 76 -17.57 -15.84 5.80
CA ALA A 76 -18.68 -16.01 4.87
C ALA A 76 -18.83 -17.48 4.43
N LYS A 77 -20.05 -18.02 4.56
CA LYS A 77 -20.39 -19.41 4.15
C LYS A 77 -20.97 -19.49 2.75
N ASP A 78 -21.32 -18.35 2.17
CA ASP A 78 -21.97 -18.22 0.88
C ASP A 78 -21.45 -16.97 0.15
N PHE A 79 -21.58 -16.98 -1.17
CA PHE A 79 -21.08 -15.90 -2.01
C PHE A 79 -21.88 -14.59 -1.84
N GLN A 80 -23.16 -14.67 -1.45
CA GLN A 80 -23.99 -13.48 -1.25
C GLN A 80 -23.52 -12.68 -0.03
N THR A 81 -23.15 -13.37 1.05
CA THR A 81 -22.54 -12.78 2.23
C THR A 81 -21.24 -12.07 1.87
N ILE A 82 -20.40 -12.64 1.00
CA ILE A 82 -19.19 -11.95 0.50
C ILE A 82 -19.59 -10.66 -0.23
N MET A 83 -20.54 -10.71 -1.16
CA MET A 83 -20.96 -9.52 -1.90
C MET A 83 -21.47 -8.40 -0.99
N ILE A 84 -22.35 -8.72 -0.05
CA ILE A 84 -22.96 -7.75 0.89
C ILE A 84 -21.89 -7.16 1.81
N THR A 85 -21.08 -8.04 2.44
CA THR A 85 -20.05 -7.59 3.40
C THR A 85 -18.96 -6.76 2.71
N ARG A 86 -18.63 -7.06 1.45
CA ARG A 86 -17.66 -6.26 0.69
C ARG A 86 -18.22 -4.90 0.27
N PHE A 87 -19.48 -4.81 -0.14
CA PHE A 87 -20.11 -3.52 -0.44
C PHE A 87 -20.13 -2.60 0.78
N PHE A 88 -20.70 -3.06 1.89
CA PHE A 88 -20.78 -2.26 3.11
C PHE A 88 -19.40 -2.03 3.74
N GLY A 89 -18.54 -3.05 3.75
CA GLY A 89 -17.17 -2.92 4.19
C GLY A 89 -16.44 -1.80 3.45
N ALA A 90 -16.58 -1.71 2.13
CA ALA A 90 -15.99 -0.64 1.33
C ALA A 90 -16.66 0.71 1.55
N PHE A 91 -18.00 0.75 1.63
CA PHE A 91 -18.77 1.95 1.89
C PHE A 91 -18.30 2.63 3.18
N PHE A 92 -18.18 1.89 4.27
CA PHE A 92 -17.68 2.42 5.54
C PHE A 92 -16.15 2.65 5.54
N ALA A 93 -15.36 1.81 4.87
CA ALA A 93 -13.90 1.98 4.77
C ALA A 93 -13.46 3.18 3.90
N SER A 94 -14.38 3.75 3.11
CA SER A 94 -14.12 4.96 2.32
C SER A 94 -14.08 6.25 3.17
N ALA A 95 -14.71 6.24 4.35
CA ALA A 95 -14.82 7.44 5.19
C ALA A 95 -13.45 7.98 5.66
N PRO A 96 -12.54 7.14 6.19
CA PRO A 96 -11.19 7.58 6.50
C PRO A 96 -10.48 8.13 5.27
N VAL A 97 -10.63 7.49 4.11
CA VAL A 97 -9.87 7.90 2.91
C VAL A 97 -10.32 9.27 2.39
N THR A 98 -11.62 9.50 2.40
CA THR A 98 -12.24 10.76 1.97
C THR A 98 -11.92 11.90 2.92
N ASN A 99 -12.05 11.64 4.22
CA ASN A 99 -11.98 12.69 5.23
C ASN A 99 -10.53 13.04 5.62
N THR A 100 -9.56 12.17 5.36
CA THR A 100 -8.14 12.41 5.70
C THR A 100 -7.61 13.68 5.05
N GLY A 101 -7.95 13.98 3.79
CA GLY A 101 -7.49 15.21 3.15
C GLY A 101 -7.95 16.48 3.88
N GLY A 102 -9.18 16.47 4.38
CA GLY A 102 -9.69 17.57 5.19
C GLY A 102 -9.08 17.62 6.59
N VAL A 103 -8.90 16.47 7.24
CA VAL A 103 -8.20 16.38 8.54
C VAL A 103 -6.77 16.92 8.43
N LEU A 104 -6.03 16.56 7.38
CA LEU A 104 -4.68 17.08 7.15
C LEU A 104 -4.70 18.58 6.87
N GLY A 105 -5.75 19.10 6.23
CA GLY A 105 -5.93 20.53 6.02
C GLY A 105 -6.17 21.32 7.32
N ASP A 106 -6.80 20.69 8.31
CA ASP A 106 -7.07 21.31 9.62
C ASP A 106 -5.87 21.18 10.57
N LEU A 107 -5.06 20.12 10.42
CA LEU A 107 -3.92 19.84 11.31
C LEU A 107 -2.63 20.55 10.90
N PHE A 108 -2.39 20.73 9.59
CA PHE A 108 -1.11 21.22 9.08
C PHE A 108 -1.21 22.64 8.55
N SER A 109 -0.16 23.43 8.80
CA SER A 109 -0.01 24.76 8.23
C SER A 109 0.03 24.71 6.69
N PRO A 110 -0.35 25.79 5.97
CA PRO A 110 -0.33 25.81 4.51
C PRO A 110 1.03 25.44 3.88
N ALA A 111 2.13 25.70 4.59
CA ALA A 111 3.49 25.38 4.16
C ALA A 111 3.80 23.87 4.23
N GLU A 112 3.25 23.16 5.23
CA GLU A 112 3.53 21.74 5.47
C GLU A 112 2.45 20.81 4.90
N ARG A 113 1.27 21.36 4.62
CA ARG A 113 0.11 20.63 4.09
C ARG A 113 0.43 19.84 2.82
N GLY A 114 1.26 20.39 1.93
CA GLY A 114 1.68 19.71 0.71
C GLY A 114 2.42 18.39 0.97
N ILE A 115 3.31 18.37 1.98
CA ILE A 115 4.07 17.17 2.38
C ILE A 115 3.14 16.13 2.96
N ALA A 116 2.27 16.54 3.88
CA ALA A 116 1.34 15.65 4.55
C ALA A 116 0.40 14.98 3.54
N MET A 117 -0.09 15.74 2.57
CA MET A 117 -0.93 15.23 1.47
C MET A 117 -0.16 14.30 0.53
N ALA A 118 1.09 14.63 0.18
CA ALA A 118 1.92 13.79 -0.68
C ALA A 118 2.30 12.47 0.02
N GLY A 119 2.67 12.52 1.29
CA GLY A 119 2.92 11.33 2.13
C GLY A 119 1.68 10.44 2.24
N TYR A 120 0.52 11.05 2.44
CA TYR A 120 -0.76 10.34 2.43
C TYR A 120 -1.06 9.68 1.08
N ALA A 121 -0.89 10.39 -0.03
CA ALA A 121 -1.12 9.85 -1.38
C ALA A 121 -0.23 8.62 -1.65
N MET A 122 1.05 8.68 -1.28
CA MET A 122 1.96 7.53 -1.39
C MET A 122 1.47 6.33 -0.58
N ALA A 123 1.02 6.55 0.66
CA ALA A 123 0.49 5.48 1.50
C ALA A 123 -0.81 4.86 0.95
N VAL A 124 -1.64 5.64 0.25
CA VAL A 124 -2.87 5.13 -0.38
C VAL A 124 -2.54 4.29 -1.62
N VAL A 125 -1.61 4.74 -2.47
CA VAL A 125 -1.19 4.07 -3.70
C VAL A 125 -0.38 2.79 -3.42
N SER A 126 0.31 2.71 -2.29
CA SER A 126 1.06 1.52 -1.89
C SER A 126 0.16 0.28 -1.73
N GLY A 127 -1.10 0.47 -1.32
CA GLY A 127 -2.05 -0.64 -1.12
C GLY A 127 -2.28 -1.45 -2.39
N PRO A 128 -2.76 -0.86 -3.51
CA PRO A 128 -3.00 -1.56 -4.76
C PRO A 128 -1.74 -2.12 -5.42
N VAL A 129 -0.59 -1.51 -5.18
CA VAL A 129 0.69 -1.94 -5.76
C VAL A 129 1.18 -3.25 -5.14
N ILE A 130 1.04 -3.40 -3.81
CA ILE A 130 1.55 -4.58 -3.08
C ILE A 130 0.45 -5.61 -2.82
N GLY A 131 -0.81 -5.18 -2.71
CA GLY A 131 -1.96 -6.00 -2.34
C GLY A 131 -2.10 -7.29 -3.14
N PRO A 132 -2.10 -7.24 -4.49
CA PRO A 132 -2.22 -8.44 -5.31
C PRO A 132 -1.07 -9.42 -5.12
N ILE A 133 0.17 -8.92 -4.95
CA ILE A 133 1.34 -9.78 -4.76
C ILE A 133 1.28 -10.51 -3.43
N LEU A 134 0.91 -9.83 -2.33
CA LEU A 134 0.78 -10.51 -1.05
C LEU A 134 -0.41 -11.45 -0.99
N GLY A 135 -1.52 -11.12 -1.67
CA GLY A 135 -2.64 -12.04 -1.86
C GLY A 135 -2.25 -13.29 -2.67
N ALA A 136 -1.31 -13.15 -3.61
CA ALA A 136 -0.84 -14.25 -4.45
C ALA A 136 0.16 -15.19 -3.74
N ILE A 137 0.86 -14.78 -2.68
CA ILE A 137 1.83 -15.63 -1.97
C ILE A 137 1.22 -16.97 -1.52
N PRO A 138 0.13 -17.00 -0.72
CA PRO A 138 -0.46 -18.27 -0.28
C PRO A 138 -0.97 -19.11 -1.46
N ILE A 139 -1.35 -18.49 -2.57
CA ILE A 139 -1.79 -19.17 -3.80
C ILE A 139 -0.58 -19.84 -4.50
N ILE A 140 0.51 -19.10 -4.72
CA ILE A 140 1.71 -19.59 -5.41
C ILE A 140 2.38 -20.73 -4.63
N PHE A 141 2.51 -20.59 -3.31
CA PHE A 141 3.24 -21.57 -2.51
C PHE A 141 2.32 -22.65 -1.92
N GLY A 142 1.09 -22.32 -1.57
CA GLY A 142 0.11 -23.27 -1.01
C GLY A 142 -0.58 -24.09 -2.09
N GLU A 143 -1.35 -23.45 -2.97
CA GLU A 143 -2.18 -24.15 -3.95
C GLU A 143 -1.39 -24.69 -5.13
N ILE A 144 -0.55 -23.86 -5.76
CA ILE A 144 0.18 -24.25 -6.97
C ILE A 144 1.30 -25.25 -6.65
N ARG A 145 2.01 -25.07 -5.53
CA ARG A 145 3.15 -25.92 -5.12
C ARG A 145 2.81 -26.98 -4.08
N GLY A 146 1.59 -26.97 -3.53
CA GLY A 146 1.13 -27.96 -2.55
C GLY A 146 1.78 -27.87 -1.17
N TRP A 147 2.36 -26.73 -0.79
CA TRP A 147 2.97 -26.60 0.54
C TRP A 147 1.91 -26.51 1.63
N ASN A 148 2.25 -26.96 2.84
CA ASN A 148 1.40 -26.80 4.02
C ASN A 148 1.07 -25.31 4.25
N ALA A 149 -0.15 -25.01 4.70
CA ALA A 149 -0.63 -23.64 4.98
C ALA A 149 0.32 -22.82 5.87
N PHE A 150 1.06 -23.45 6.78
CA PHE A 150 2.06 -22.74 7.57
C PHE A 150 3.31 -22.38 6.73
N VAL A 151 3.82 -23.34 5.96
CA VAL A 151 5.03 -23.20 5.15
C VAL A 151 4.82 -22.23 3.98
N SER A 152 3.62 -22.19 3.40
CA SER A 152 3.28 -21.25 2.31
C SER A 152 3.29 -19.78 2.73
N THR A 153 3.28 -19.49 4.04
CA THR A 153 3.42 -18.12 4.57
C THR A 153 4.87 -17.72 4.89
N LEU A 154 5.82 -18.67 4.95
CA LEU A 154 7.24 -18.34 5.15
C LEU A 154 7.82 -17.34 4.15
N PRO A 155 7.43 -17.32 2.85
CA PRO A 155 7.90 -16.32 1.90
C PRO A 155 7.57 -14.86 2.27
N PHE A 156 6.63 -14.61 3.19
CA PHE A 156 6.45 -13.27 3.77
C PHE A 156 7.73 -12.77 4.49
N LEU A 157 8.54 -13.67 5.04
CA LEU A 157 9.84 -13.32 5.64
C LEU A 157 10.82 -12.80 4.60
N CYS A 158 10.76 -13.24 3.34
CA CYS A 158 11.62 -12.71 2.28
C CYS A 158 11.38 -11.21 2.05
N ILE A 159 10.12 -10.76 2.15
CA ILE A 159 9.76 -9.34 2.08
C ILE A 159 10.29 -8.58 3.29
N LEU A 160 10.19 -9.17 4.49
CA LEU A 160 10.76 -8.58 5.71
C LEU A 160 12.28 -8.41 5.59
N VAL A 161 12.98 -9.45 5.14
CA VAL A 161 14.43 -9.40 4.88
C VAL A 161 14.75 -8.35 3.83
N GLY A 162 13.96 -8.27 2.75
CA GLY A 162 14.08 -7.23 1.74
C GLY A 162 13.89 -5.82 2.31
N ALA A 163 12.91 -5.62 3.19
CA ALA A 163 12.68 -4.34 3.86
C ALA A 163 13.85 -3.96 4.77
N ILE A 164 14.45 -4.91 5.49
CA ILE A 164 15.65 -4.69 6.32
C ILE A 164 16.85 -4.30 5.43
N LEU A 165 17.05 -4.99 4.30
CA LEU A 165 18.10 -4.65 3.35
C LEU A 165 17.88 -3.26 2.74
N GLY A 166 16.64 -2.92 2.39
CA GLY A 166 16.25 -1.60 1.93
C GLY A 166 16.52 -0.52 2.98
N ALA A 167 16.21 -0.79 4.25
CA ALA A 167 16.53 0.10 5.36
C ALA A 167 18.05 0.30 5.53
N GLY A 168 18.84 -0.78 5.48
CA GLY A 168 20.30 -0.71 5.53
C GLY A 168 20.89 0.10 4.37
N ALA A 169 20.45 -0.16 3.14
CA ALA A 169 20.87 0.59 1.96
C ALA A 169 20.51 2.08 2.08
N ASN A 170 19.33 2.38 2.63
CA ASN A 170 18.89 3.74 2.82
C ASN A 170 19.68 4.48 3.93
N VAL A 171 20.00 3.81 5.04
CA VAL A 171 20.90 4.36 6.07
C VAL A 171 22.29 4.65 5.50
N TYR A 172 22.82 3.76 4.67
CA TYR A 172 24.07 3.97 3.96
C TYR A 172 24.02 5.18 3.02
N ASN A 173 22.95 5.30 2.22
CA ASN A 173 22.73 6.44 1.35
C ASN A 173 22.58 7.75 2.13
N GLN A 174 21.96 7.72 3.32
CA GLN A 174 21.84 8.88 4.19
C GLN A 174 23.22 9.33 4.74
N MET A 175 24.10 8.40 5.08
CA MET A 175 25.47 8.73 5.50
C MET A 175 26.28 9.36 4.36
N LEU A 176 26.16 8.83 3.14
CA LEU A 176 26.79 9.42 1.95
C LEU A 176 26.23 10.81 1.66
N TYR A 177 24.92 10.99 1.79
CA TYR A 177 24.27 12.28 1.62
C TYR A 177 24.78 13.30 2.64
N ASN A 178 24.89 12.95 3.93
CA ASN A 178 25.42 13.85 4.96
C ASN A 178 26.88 14.25 4.68
N LYS A 179 27.71 13.33 4.18
CA LYS A 179 29.08 13.66 3.76
C LYS A 179 29.11 14.62 2.57
N ALA A 180 28.21 14.42 1.61
CA ALA A 180 28.05 15.30 0.44
C ALA A 180 27.41 16.65 0.78
N TYR A 181 26.63 16.72 1.86
CA TYR A 181 26.01 17.93 2.41
C TYR A 181 27.07 18.85 3.03
N HIS A 182 27.94 18.31 3.89
CA HIS A 182 29.06 19.07 4.45
C HIS A 182 30.10 19.48 3.39
N ALA A 183 30.28 18.68 2.33
CA ALA A 183 31.15 19.03 1.21
C ALA A 183 30.57 20.12 0.28
N ALA A 184 29.26 20.37 0.32
CA ALA A 184 28.58 21.37 -0.51
C ALA A 184 28.35 22.71 0.21
N GLY A 185 28.92 22.91 1.40
CA GLY A 185 28.78 24.15 2.18
C GLY A 185 27.38 24.34 2.78
N ASP A 186 26.82 23.29 3.38
CA ASP A 186 25.54 23.27 4.11
C ASP A 186 24.29 23.62 3.29
N ARG A 187 24.40 23.63 1.96
CA ARG A 187 23.25 23.66 1.05
C ARG A 187 22.73 22.24 0.87
N ALA A 188 21.48 22.00 1.25
CA ALA A 188 20.83 20.76 0.89
C ALA A 188 20.73 20.67 -0.65
N VAL A 189 20.90 19.50 -1.23
CA VAL A 189 20.67 19.31 -2.68
C VAL A 189 19.65 18.19 -2.78
N PRO A 190 18.36 18.51 -3.01
CA PRO A 190 17.30 17.51 -3.06
C PRO A 190 17.55 16.41 -4.10
N GLU A 191 18.21 16.77 -5.21
CA GLU A 191 18.49 15.89 -6.36
C GLU A 191 19.38 14.69 -6.01
N LYS A 192 20.25 14.80 -5.00
CA LYS A 192 21.12 13.68 -4.58
C LYS A 192 20.33 12.54 -3.90
N ARG A 193 19.06 12.74 -3.57
CA ARG A 193 18.16 11.69 -3.05
C ARG A 193 17.45 10.90 -4.17
N LEU A 194 17.53 11.35 -5.41
CA LEU A 194 16.90 10.70 -6.57
C LEU A 194 17.55 9.36 -6.98
N PRO A 195 18.89 9.19 -6.99
CA PRO A 195 19.52 7.97 -7.50
C PRO A 195 19.12 6.68 -6.76
N PRO A 196 19.02 6.64 -5.41
CA PRO A 196 18.49 5.48 -4.70
C PRO A 196 17.07 5.09 -5.12
N MET A 197 16.23 6.09 -5.45
CA MET A 197 14.86 5.87 -5.92
C MET A 197 14.84 5.23 -7.31
N MET A 198 15.75 5.63 -8.20
CA MET A 198 15.90 5.03 -9.54
C MET A 198 16.37 3.59 -9.47
N VAL A 199 17.30 3.26 -8.57
CA VAL A 199 17.73 1.86 -8.35
C VAL A 199 16.58 1.06 -7.73
N GLY A 200 15.88 1.64 -6.76
CA GLY A 200 14.72 1.02 -6.12
C GLY A 200 13.62 0.66 -7.12
N SER A 201 13.31 1.52 -8.10
CA SER A 201 12.29 1.24 -9.12
C SER A 201 12.66 0.08 -10.03
N VAL A 202 13.93 -0.02 -10.46
CA VAL A 202 14.42 -1.16 -11.26
C VAL A 202 14.34 -2.46 -10.47
N LEU A 203 14.77 -2.45 -9.20
CA LEU A 203 14.67 -3.64 -8.33
C LEU A 203 13.22 -4.04 -8.08
N PHE A 204 12.33 -3.06 -7.88
CA PHE A 204 10.91 -3.29 -7.64
C PHE A 204 10.23 -3.93 -8.86
N SER A 205 10.37 -3.32 -10.04
CA SER A 205 9.80 -3.84 -11.29
C SER A 205 10.42 -5.19 -11.68
N GLY A 206 11.74 -5.34 -11.52
CA GLY A 206 12.43 -6.61 -11.74
C GLY A 206 11.95 -7.72 -10.79
N GLY A 207 11.72 -7.39 -9.52
CA GLY A 207 11.15 -8.31 -8.54
C GLY A 207 9.73 -8.75 -8.89
N GLN A 208 8.86 -7.83 -9.30
CA GLN A 208 7.50 -8.18 -9.75
C GLN A 208 7.51 -9.06 -11.01
N PHE A 209 8.35 -8.75 -12.00
CA PHE A 209 8.51 -9.56 -13.20
C PHE A 209 8.98 -10.98 -12.86
N LEU A 210 9.98 -11.09 -11.98
CA LEU A 210 10.55 -12.37 -11.57
C LEU A 210 9.52 -13.25 -10.85
N ILE A 211 8.71 -12.67 -9.95
CA ILE A 211 7.60 -13.40 -9.31
C ILE A 211 6.60 -13.88 -10.37
N GLY A 212 6.18 -13.00 -11.29
CA GLY A 212 5.21 -13.34 -12.33
C GLY A 212 5.69 -14.47 -13.26
N TRP A 213 6.96 -14.43 -13.66
CA TRP A 213 7.56 -15.45 -14.52
C TRP A 213 7.81 -16.79 -13.81
N THR A 214 8.08 -16.75 -12.49
CA THR A 214 8.50 -17.93 -11.72
C THR A 214 7.43 -18.50 -10.79
N ALA A 215 6.19 -18.04 -10.95
CA ALA A 215 5.04 -18.57 -10.23
C ALA A 215 4.72 -20.03 -10.57
N GLN A 216 5.23 -20.55 -11.69
CA GLN A 216 5.03 -21.94 -12.11
C GLN A 216 5.77 -22.94 -11.21
N PRO A 217 5.20 -24.14 -10.98
CA PRO A 217 5.79 -25.15 -10.09
C PRO A 217 7.09 -25.75 -10.62
N GLU A 218 7.33 -25.70 -11.94
CA GLU A 218 8.53 -26.24 -12.60
C GLU A 218 9.82 -25.51 -12.19
N ILE A 219 9.72 -24.23 -11.83
CA ILE A 219 10.87 -23.43 -11.42
C ILE A 219 11.11 -23.58 -9.92
N HIS A 220 12.37 -23.63 -9.49
CA HIS A 220 12.73 -23.79 -8.07
C HIS A 220 12.18 -22.65 -7.20
N TRP A 221 11.60 -22.98 -6.04
CA TRP A 221 10.90 -22.07 -5.13
C TRP A 221 11.75 -20.88 -4.62
N ILE A 222 13.08 -21.01 -4.64
CA ILE A 222 14.00 -19.91 -4.27
C ILE A 222 13.83 -18.71 -5.19
N VAL A 223 13.56 -18.94 -6.47
CA VAL A 223 13.50 -17.87 -7.46
C VAL A 223 12.37 -16.87 -7.15
N PRO A 224 11.09 -17.28 -6.95
CA PRO A 224 10.05 -16.35 -6.52
C PRO A 224 10.35 -15.73 -5.14
N CYS A 225 11.04 -16.42 -4.23
CA CYS A 225 11.50 -15.83 -2.96
C CYS A 225 12.53 -14.70 -3.15
N ILE A 226 13.45 -14.82 -4.11
CA ILE A 226 14.37 -13.74 -4.48
C ILE A 226 13.57 -12.56 -5.06
N GLY A 227 12.58 -12.83 -5.91
CA GLY A 227 11.69 -11.78 -6.42
C GLY A 227 10.95 -11.03 -5.32
N LEU A 228 10.47 -11.74 -4.29
CA LEU A 228 9.84 -11.15 -3.11
C LEU A 228 10.80 -10.30 -2.27
N LEU A 229 12.07 -10.72 -2.15
CA LEU A 229 13.11 -9.94 -1.49
C LEU A 229 13.44 -8.66 -2.26
N LEU A 230 13.57 -8.74 -3.59
CA LEU A 230 13.80 -7.58 -4.46
C LEU A 230 12.62 -6.60 -4.41
N LEU A 231 11.39 -7.12 -4.40
CA LEU A 231 10.18 -6.33 -4.22
C LEU A 231 10.19 -5.57 -2.90
N GLY A 232 10.48 -6.26 -1.78
CA GLY A 232 10.55 -5.64 -0.46
C GLY A 232 11.63 -4.54 -0.37
N THR A 233 12.82 -4.82 -0.92
CA THR A 233 13.95 -3.88 -0.95
C THR A 233 13.64 -2.65 -1.81
N GLY A 234 13.10 -2.87 -3.02
CA GLY A 234 12.74 -1.80 -3.95
C GLY A 234 11.62 -0.93 -3.42
N PHE A 235 10.53 -1.54 -2.93
CA PHE A 235 9.40 -0.80 -2.36
C PHE A 235 9.81 0.08 -1.18
N PHE A 236 10.55 -0.49 -0.22
CA PHE A 236 11.00 0.26 0.96
C PHE A 236 11.90 1.44 0.57
N THR A 237 12.85 1.20 -0.35
CA THR A 237 13.81 2.23 -0.80
C THR A 237 13.09 3.37 -1.52
N ILE A 238 12.15 3.07 -2.43
CA ILE A 238 11.36 4.08 -3.14
C ILE A 238 10.54 4.90 -2.15
N PHE A 239 9.80 4.23 -1.26
CA PHE A 239 8.87 4.89 -0.34
C PHE A 239 9.61 5.83 0.62
N GLN A 240 10.73 5.37 1.18
CA GLN A 240 11.51 6.18 2.12
C GLN A 240 12.22 7.34 1.39
N ALA A 241 12.86 7.08 0.24
CA ALA A 241 13.53 8.13 -0.54
C ALA A 241 12.55 9.22 -1.00
N ALA A 242 11.32 8.84 -1.41
CA ALA A 242 10.29 9.78 -1.81
C ALA A 242 9.81 10.66 -0.65
N LEU A 243 9.56 10.08 0.54
CA LEU A 243 9.24 10.87 1.74
C LEU A 243 10.36 11.86 2.09
N ASN A 244 11.60 11.39 2.07
CA ASN A 244 12.78 12.20 2.33
C ASN A 244 12.97 13.33 1.31
N TYR A 245 12.70 13.06 0.05
CA TYR A 245 12.80 14.05 -1.03
C TYR A 245 11.74 15.15 -0.87
N LEU A 246 10.48 14.75 -0.60
CA LEU A 246 9.37 15.68 -0.38
C LEU A 246 9.63 16.61 0.82
N LEU A 247 10.16 16.08 1.92
CA LEU A 247 10.53 16.87 3.10
C LEU A 247 11.61 17.94 2.78
N GLN A 248 12.53 17.64 1.87
CA GLN A 248 13.61 18.57 1.52
C GLN A 248 13.19 19.69 0.58
N ILE A 249 12.35 19.39 -0.41
CA ILE A 249 11.85 20.42 -1.33
C ILE A 249 11.12 21.51 -0.55
N THR A 250 10.29 21.13 0.42
CA THR A 250 9.56 22.10 1.23
C THR A 250 10.44 22.87 2.19
N GLY A 251 11.46 22.22 2.78
CA GLY A 251 12.49 22.94 3.55
C GLY A 251 13.23 23.98 2.70
N PHE A 252 13.47 23.66 1.42
CA PHE A 252 14.03 24.59 0.45
C PHE A 252 13.11 25.76 0.14
N THR A 253 11.84 25.49 -0.18
CA THR A 253 10.86 26.54 -0.48
C THR A 253 10.71 27.50 0.70
N ASN A 254 10.65 26.98 1.94
CA ASN A 254 10.58 27.82 3.14
C ASN A 254 11.84 28.69 3.35
N SER A 255 13.01 28.23 2.92
CA SER A 255 14.26 29.01 2.98
C SER A 255 14.32 30.13 1.94
N LEU A 256 13.70 29.94 0.76
CA LEU A 256 13.65 30.94 -0.31
C LEU A 256 12.62 32.04 -0.02
N ASP A 257 11.51 31.71 0.64
CA ASP A 257 10.48 32.66 1.07
C ASP A 257 10.87 33.49 2.31
N GLY A 258 12.10 33.35 2.83
CA GLY A 258 12.59 34.12 3.97
C GLY A 258 11.86 33.86 5.30
N ARG A 259 11.11 32.75 5.38
CA ARG A 259 10.29 32.38 6.55
C ARG A 259 11.05 31.53 7.59
N ALA A 260 12.35 31.37 7.43
CA ALA A 260 13.24 30.71 8.37
C ALA A 260 14.01 31.74 9.21
N ALA A 261 13.28 32.60 9.92
CA ALA A 261 13.79 33.43 11.02
C ALA A 261 12.77 33.45 12.15
#